data_AF-Q4SJ76-F1
#
_entry.id   AF-Q4SJ76-F1
#
_cell.length_a   1.000
_cell.length_b   1.000
_cell.length_c   1.000
_cell.angle_alpha   90.00
_cell.angle_beta   90.00
_cell.angle_gamma   90.00
#
_symmetry.space_group_name_H-M   'P 1'
#
loop_
_entity.id
_entity.type
_entity.pdbx_description
1 polymer ?
#
loop_
_entity_poly.entity_id
_entity_poly.type
_entity_poly.pdbx_seq_one_letter_code
_entity_poly.pdbx_strand_id
1 'polypeptide(L)' 'MAEAHQARMQNVVEEMVQSLERDYIRKMQGRMFSCSADCCSRPSDSMSQVHQCIDRCHTPLAQAQGLVTSELEKFQVR' A
#
# COMPACT_ATOMS: atom_id res chain seq x y z
N MET A 1 16.87 -16.44 26.55
CA MET A 1 15.66 -15.67 26.94
C MET A 1 15.43 -14.47 26.03
N ALA A 2 16.43 -13.60 25.79
CA ALA A 2 16.30 -12.44 24.88
C ALA A 2 15.84 -12.80 23.46
N GLU A 3 16.39 -13.84 22.84
CA GLU A 3 15.99 -14.29 21.48
C GLU A 3 14.52 -14.73 21.40
N ALA A 4 14.01 -15.41 22.43
CA ALA A 4 12.61 -15.82 22.49
C ALA A 4 11.66 -14.63 22.65
N HIS A 5 12.10 -13.54 23.29
CA HIS A 5 11.34 -12.29 23.34
C HIS A 5 11.36 -11.56 22.00
N GLN A 6 12.51 -11.52 21.32
CA GLN A 6 12.66 -10.91 20.00
C GLN A 6 11.82 -11.63 18.93
N ALA A 7 11.82 -12.96 18.91
CA ALA A 7 10.99 -13.75 17.99
C ALA A 7 9.49 -13.51 18.22
N ARG A 8 9.05 -13.39 19.48
CA ARG A 8 7.65 -13.05 19.79
C ARG A 8 7.27 -11.66 19.28
N MET A 9 8.14 -10.66 19.44
CA MET A 9 7.90 -9.32 18.90
C MET A 9 7.77 -9.33 17.38
N GLN A 10 8.66 -10.04 16.68
CA GLN A 10 8.62 -10.15 15.21
C GLN A 10 7.30 -10.75 14.74
N ASN A 11 6.82 -11.82 15.38
CA ASN A 11 5.55 -12.45 15.01
C ASN A 11 4.35 -11.50 15.17
N VAL A 12 4.30 -10.72 16.26
CA VAL A 12 3.21 -9.75 16.48
C VAL A 12 3.24 -8.63 15.44
N VAL A 13 4.42 -8.15 15.09
CA VAL A 13 4.58 -7.14 14.03
C VAL A 13 4.13 -7.72 12.68
N GLU A 14 4.50 -8.95 12.37
CA GLU A 14 4.09 -9.61 11.13
C GLU A 14 2.56 -9.80 11.06
N GLU A 15 1.92 -10.26 12.13
CA GLU A 15 0.45 -10.39 12.21
C GLU A 15 -0.26 -9.03 12.03
N MET A 16 0.31 -7.96 12.59
CA MET A 16 -0.20 -6.60 12.42
C MET A 16 -0.10 -6.15 10.96
N VAL A 17 1.06 -6.37 10.30
CA VAL A 17 1.27 -6.04 8.90
C VAL A 17 0.31 -6.82 8.00
N GLN A 18 0.15 -8.11 8.23
CA GLN A 18 -0.78 -8.95 7.46
C GLN A 18 -2.23 -8.50 7.63
N SER A 19 -2.65 -8.11 8.83
CA SER A 19 -3.99 -7.60 9.08
C SER A 19 -4.24 -6.28 8.36
N LEU A 20 -3.26 -5.37 8.41
CA LEU A 20 -3.31 -4.09 7.70
C LEU A 20 -3.37 -4.28 6.18
N GLU A 21 -2.59 -5.21 5.63
CA GLU A 21 -2.63 -5.54 4.21
C GLU A 21 -4.02 -6.02 3.81
N ARG A 22 -4.54 -7.04 4.50
CA ARG A 22 -5.81 -7.68 4.20
C ARG A 22 -6.99 -6.71 4.32
N ASP A 23 -7.00 -5.91 5.38
CA ASP A 23 -8.18 -5.13 5.73
C ASP A 23 -8.23 -3.77 5.01
N TYR A 24 -7.07 -3.24 4.59
CA TYR A 24 -6.95 -1.91 4.01
C TYR A 24 -6.20 -1.88 2.67
N ILE A 25 -4.93 -2.32 2.63
CA ILE A 25 -4.07 -2.15 1.45
C ILE A 25 -4.64 -2.88 0.24
N ARG A 26 -5.15 -4.11 0.41
CA ARG A 26 -5.75 -4.89 -0.67
C ARG A 26 -6.97 -4.19 -1.28
N LYS A 27 -7.81 -3.57 -0.46
CA LYS A 27 -8.98 -2.80 -0.93
C LYS A 27 -8.53 -1.55 -1.69
N MET A 28 -7.48 -0.89 -1.22
CA MET A 28 -6.89 0.26 -1.91
C MET A 28 -6.29 -0.14 -3.26
N GLN A 29 -5.56 -1.26 -3.32
CA GLN A 29 -5.05 -1.84 -4.57
C GLN A 29 -6.18 -2.13 -5.55
N GLY A 30 -7.27 -2.77 -5.08
CA GLY A 30 -8.44 -3.01 -5.92
C GLY A 30 -9.01 -1.73 -6.53
N ARG A 31 -9.21 -0.69 -5.71
CA ARG A 31 -9.68 0.63 -6.19
C ARG A 31 -8.71 1.28 -7.16
N MET A 32 -7.41 1.20 -6.88
CA MET A 32 -6.36 1.73 -7.76
C MET A 32 -6.43 1.06 -9.14
N PHE A 33 -6.49 -0.27 -9.18
CA PHE A 33 -6.55 -0.99 -10.45
C PHE A 33 -7.84 -0.73 -11.23
N SER A 34 -9.00 -0.68 -10.55
CA SER A 34 -10.26 -0.29 -11.19
C SER A 34 -10.18 1.13 -11.77
N CYS A 35 -9.66 2.09 -11.01
CA CYS A 35 -9.43 3.47 -11.47
C CYS A 35 -8.52 3.51 -12.71
N SER A 36 -7.41 2.77 -12.70
CA SER A 36 -6.49 2.70 -13.84
C SER A 36 -7.15 2.07 -15.07
N ALA A 37 -7.99 1.04 -14.90
CA ALA A 37 -8.76 0.46 -15.99
C ALA A 37 -9.79 1.45 -16.57
N ASP A 38 -10.46 2.23 -15.73
CA ASP A 38 -11.38 3.29 -16.15
C ASP A 38 -10.64 4.40 -16.91
N CYS A 39 -9.40 4.75 -16.52
CA CYS A 39 -8.56 5.67 -17.27
C CYS A 39 -8.25 5.15 -18.68
N CYS A 40 -7.86 3.88 -18.80
CA CYS A 40 -7.54 3.24 -20.09
C CYS A 40 -8.74 3.08 -21.02
N SER A 41 -9.95 3.10 -20.47
CA SER A 41 -11.20 2.90 -21.22
C SER A 41 -11.71 4.17 -21.91
N ARG A 42 -11.00 5.31 -21.80
CA ARG A 42 -11.41 6.62 -22.35
C ARG A 42 -10.86 6.81 -23.76
N PRO A 43 -11.67 6.63 -24.82
CA PRO A 43 -11.18 6.66 -26.20
C PRO A 43 -10.84 8.08 -26.71
N SER A 44 -11.35 9.11 -26.03
CA SER A 44 -11.12 10.52 -26.38
C SER A 44 -9.85 11.10 -25.76
N ASP A 45 -9.28 10.44 -24.75
CA ASP A 45 -8.12 10.95 -24.04
C ASP A 45 -6.85 10.60 -24.84
N SER A 46 -5.93 11.56 -24.93
CA SER A 46 -4.60 11.29 -25.46
C SER A 46 -3.79 10.41 -24.49
N MET A 47 -2.72 9.78 -25.01
CA MET A 47 -1.84 8.94 -24.19
C MET A 47 -1.31 9.64 -22.94
N SER A 48 -0.92 10.92 -23.03
CA SER A 48 -0.41 11.67 -21.86
C SER A 48 -1.49 11.91 -20.80
N GLN A 49 -2.74 12.13 -21.22
CA GLN A 49 -3.88 12.28 -20.31
C GLN A 49 -4.20 10.96 -19.60
N VAL A 50 -4.16 9.84 -20.31
CA VAL A 50 -4.35 8.51 -19.72
C VAL A 50 -3.26 8.22 -18.70
N HIS A 51 -1.99 8.47 -19.02
CA HIS A 51 -0.89 8.28 -18.06
C HIS A 51 -1.05 9.17 -16.82
N GLN A 52 -1.38 10.45 -17.00
CA GLN A 52 -1.61 11.34 -15.86
C GLN A 52 -2.80 10.88 -14.99
N CYS A 53 -3.83 10.31 -15.60
CA CYS A 53 -4.97 9.72 -14.88
C CYS A 53 -4.51 8.52 -14.02
N ILE A 54 -3.72 7.61 -14.59
CA ILE A 54 -3.18 6.43 -13.90
C ILE A 54 -2.28 6.84 -12.73
N ASP A 55 -1.40 7.83 -12.92
CA ASP A 55 -0.53 8.33 -11.84
C ASP A 55 -1.34 8.85 -10.64
N ARG A 56 -2.46 9.53 -10.91
CA ARG A 56 -3.39 9.98 -9.88
C ARG A 56 -4.06 8.81 -9.16
N CYS A 57 -4.42 7.74 -9.88
CA CYS A 57 -4.98 6.53 -9.26
C CYS A 57 -3.99 5.87 -8.29
N HIS A 58 -2.68 5.91 -8.59
CA HIS A 58 -1.63 5.26 -7.79
C HIS A 58 -1.22 6.06 -6.56
N THR A 59 -1.33 7.39 -6.61
CA THR A 59 -0.85 8.31 -5.55
C THR A 59 -1.36 7.96 -4.15
N PRO A 60 -2.67 7.69 -3.92
CA PRO A 60 -3.16 7.39 -2.58
C PRO A 60 -2.61 6.09 -2.01
N LEU A 61 -2.44 5.06 -2.84
CA LEU A 61 -1.86 3.79 -2.40
C LEU A 61 -0.39 3.96 -2.02
N ALA A 62 0.38 4.68 -2.85
CA ALA A 62 1.79 4.95 -2.58
C ALA A 62 1.98 5.74 -1.26
N GLN A 63 1.13 6.73 -1.00
CA GLN A 63 1.14 7.48 0.26
C GLN A 63 0.84 6.59 1.48
N ALA A 64 -0.18 5.74 1.38
CA ALA A 64 -0.53 4.82 2.46
C ALA A 64 0.59 3.80 2.72
N GLN A 65 1.15 3.20 1.67
CA GLN A 65 2.28 2.27 1.79
C GLN A 65 3.51 2.96 2.40
N GLY A 66 3.84 4.18 1.95
CA GLY A 66 4.96 4.95 2.51
C GLY A 66 4.79 5.27 3.99
N LEU A 67 3.59 5.68 4.42
CA LEU A 67 3.27 5.91 5.83
C LEU A 67 3.49 4.64 6.65
N VAL A 68 2.92 3.52 6.20
CA VAL A 68 3.00 2.22 6.90
C VAL A 68 4.44 1.75 7.04
N THR A 69 5.23 1.81 5.97
CA THR A 69 6.66 1.47 6.01
C THR A 69 7.40 2.35 7.02
N SER A 70 7.16 3.67 6.99
CA SER A 70 7.84 4.60 7.91
C SER A 70 7.50 4.34 9.39
N GLU A 71 6.25 3.95 9.68
CA GLU A 71 5.84 3.62 11.04
C GLU A 71 6.47 2.29 11.48
N LEU A 72 6.48 1.27 10.62
CA LEU A 72 7.13 -0.02 10.91
C LEU A 72 8.63 0.10 11.14
N GLU A 73 9.31 0.97 10.40
CA GLU A 73 10.73 1.27 10.61
C GLU A 73 10.97 1.95 11.97
N LYS A 74 10.14 2.94 12.34
CA LYS A 74 10.22 3.60 13.66
C LYS A 74 9.98 2.61 14.80
N PHE A 75 9.11 1.63 14.62
CA PHE A 75 8.85 0.59 15.63
C PHE A 75 10.03 -0.37 15.81
N GLN A 76 10.87 -0.59 14.80
CA GLN A 76 12.04 -1.46 14.89
C GLN A 76 13.29 -0.78 15.46
N VAL A 77 13.36 0.56 15.36
CA VAL A 77 14.47 1.37 15.91
C VAL A 77 14.25 1.72 17.40
N ARG A 78 13.03 1.58 17.91
CA ARG A 78 12.66 1.80 19.32
C ARG A 78 12.78 0.53 20.15
#